data_AF-A0A3N5TZU0-F1
#
_entry.id   AF-A0A3N5TZU0-F1
#
_cell.length_a   1.000
_cell.length_b   1.000
_cell.length_c   1.000
_cell.angle_alpha   90.00
_cell.angle_beta   90.00
_cell.angle_gamma   90.00
#
_symmetry.space_group_name_H-M   'P 1'
#
loop_
_entity.id
_entity.type
_entity.pdbx_description
1 polymer ?
#
loop_
_entity_poly.entity_id
_entity_poly.type
_entity_poly.pdbx_seq_one_letter_code
_entity_poly.pdbx_strand_id
1 'polypeptide(L)'
;LGAVGILQFDVTMARLKDEYGADAVTEPADYARARWIECIDKRMLDQFERENKNNLALDAQGHLTYLARSEWSLDYEMKQWPEIKFLNTREHS
;
A
#
# COMPACT_ATOMS: atom_id res chain seq x y z
N LEU A 1 -2.10 7.75 3.66
CA LEU A 1 -1.41 8.54 2.62
C LEU A 1 -0.01 7.96 2.44
N GLY A 2 0.37 7.63 1.19
CA GLY A 2 1.73 7.21 0.86
C GLY A 2 2.39 8.30 0.01
N ALA A 3 3.61 8.69 0.36
CA ALA A 3 4.36 9.73 -0.33
C ALA A 3 5.79 9.26 -0.56
N VAL A 4 6.38 9.66 -1.69
CA VAL A 4 7.79 9.41 -1.99
C VAL A 4 8.69 10.31 -1.12
N GLY A 5 8.20 11.52 -0.79
CA GLY A 5 8.89 12.46 0.10
C GLY A 5 7.94 13.11 1.09
N ILE A 6 8.45 13.40 2.30
CA ILE A 6 7.64 13.91 3.43
C ILE A 6 6.91 15.23 3.12
N LEU A 7 7.50 16.10 2.29
CA LEU A 7 6.92 17.38 1.90
C LEU A 7 5.55 17.26 1.21
N GLN A 8 5.26 16.10 0.60
CA GLN A 8 3.98 15.88 -0.05
C GLN A 8 2.82 15.82 0.97
N PHE A 9 3.09 15.45 2.23
CA PHE A 9 2.09 15.52 3.30
C PHE A 9 1.74 16.97 3.64
N ASP A 10 2.76 17.82 3.81
CA ASP A 10 2.57 19.24 4.15
C ASP A 10 1.78 19.97 3.05
N VAL A 11 2.13 19.73 1.78
CA VAL A 11 1.40 20.30 0.62
C VAL A 11 -0.05 19.80 0.60
N THR A 12 -0.28 18.51 0.86
CA THR A 12 -1.65 17.95 0.89
C THR A 12 -2.49 18.58 1.98
N MET A 13 -1.93 18.76 3.19
CA MET A 13 -2.65 19.38 4.31
C MET A 13 -2.97 20.86 4.05
N ALA A 14 -2.03 21.62 3.49
CA ALA A 14 -2.27 23.00 3.09
C ALA A 14 -3.40 23.09 2.04
N ARG A 15 -3.37 22.24 1.01
CA ARG A 15 -4.41 22.22 -0.03
C ARG A 15 -5.78 21.81 0.51
N LEU A 16 -5.86 20.84 1.42
CA LEU A 16 -7.13 20.44 2.05
C LEU A 16 -7.78 21.61 2.81
N LYS A 17 -6.97 22.40 3.52
CA LYS A 17 -7.44 23.59 4.21
C LYS A 17 -7.86 24.70 3.25
N ASP A 18 -7.04 25.00 2.25
CA ASP A 18 -7.27 26.13 1.34
C ASP A 18 -8.38 25.86 0.32
N GLU A 19 -8.42 24.66 -0.26
CA GLU A 19 -9.39 24.31 -1.32
C GLU A 19 -10.72 23.80 -0.75
N TYR A 20 -10.71 23.15 0.42
CA TYR A 20 -11.88 22.46 0.97
C TYR A 20 -12.27 22.90 2.39
N GLY A 21 -11.51 23.82 3.01
CA GLY A 21 -11.76 24.24 4.39
C GLY A 21 -11.59 23.12 5.42
N ALA A 22 -10.93 22.02 5.04
CA ALA A 22 -10.82 20.83 5.86
C ALA A 22 -9.56 20.90 6.74
N ASP A 23 -9.75 21.00 8.05
CA ASP A 23 -8.67 20.84 9.02
C ASP A 23 -8.40 19.35 9.24
N ALA A 24 -7.31 18.85 8.66
CA ALA A 24 -6.89 17.46 8.73
C ALA A 24 -5.61 17.28 9.56
N VAL A 25 -5.45 16.10 10.16
CA VAL A 25 -4.27 15.70 10.93
C VAL A 25 -3.68 14.41 10.37
N THR A 26 -2.36 14.24 10.48
CA THR A 26 -1.67 12.99 10.17
C THR A 26 -1.39 12.20 11.45
N GLU A 27 -1.54 10.89 11.35
CA GLU A 27 -1.06 9.94 12.37
C GLU A 27 -0.01 9.02 11.74
N PRO A 28 1.05 8.64 12.48
CA PRO A 28 2.02 7.66 12.01
C PRO A 28 1.34 6.31 11.73
N ALA A 29 1.75 5.66 10.65
CA ALA A 29 1.36 4.28 10.35
C ALA A 29 2.59 3.38 10.37
N ASP A 30 2.46 2.19 10.95
CA ASP A 30 3.55 1.21 11.11
C ASP A 30 3.86 0.43 9.82
N TYR A 31 3.91 1.11 8.68
CA TYR A 31 4.22 0.53 7.38
C TYR A 31 5.50 1.14 6.80
N ALA A 32 6.39 0.29 6.32
CA ALA A 32 7.69 0.69 5.77
C ALA A 32 7.76 0.57 4.24
N ARG A 33 6.97 -0.31 3.62
CA ARG A 33 6.95 -0.55 2.17
C ARG A 33 5.53 -0.84 1.69
N ALA A 34 5.23 -0.44 0.46
CA ALA A 34 4.02 -0.84 -0.26
C ALA A 34 4.41 -1.59 -1.54
N ARG A 35 3.67 -2.63 -1.90
CA ARG A 35 3.84 -3.40 -3.14
C ARG A 35 2.47 -3.68 -3.74
N TRP A 36 2.31 -3.41 -5.02
CA TRP A 36 1.13 -3.91 -5.73
C TRP A 36 1.23 -5.42 -5.88
N ILE A 37 0.09 -6.09 -5.75
CA ILE A 37 0.00 -7.54 -5.78
C ILE A 37 -0.65 -8.00 -7.07
N GLU A 38 -0.01 -8.96 -7.74
CA GLU A 38 -0.58 -9.66 -8.89
C GLU A 38 -0.40 -11.16 -8.75
N CYS A 39 -1.46 -11.92 -9.03
CA CYS A 39 -1.42 -13.37 -9.08
C CYS A 39 -2.30 -13.87 -10.22
N ILE A 40 -1.84 -14.90 -10.92
CA ILE A 40 -2.57 -15.51 -12.03
C ILE A 40 -3.62 -16.51 -11.50
N ASP A 41 -3.33 -17.17 -10.38
CA ASP A 41 -4.26 -18.11 -9.73
C ASP A 41 -5.17 -17.38 -8.73
N LYS A 42 -6.45 -17.29 -9.07
CA LYS A 42 -7.46 -16.65 -8.23
C LYS A 42 -7.64 -17.33 -6.87
N ARG A 43 -7.55 -18.67 -6.80
CA ARG A 43 -7.74 -19.38 -5.53
C ARG A 43 -6.61 -19.08 -4.55
N MET A 44 -5.39 -18.97 -5.08
CA MET A 44 -4.23 -18.61 -4.30
C MET A 44 -4.30 -17.15 -3.85
N LEU A 45 -4.72 -16.25 -4.74
CA LEU A 45 -4.94 -14.85 -4.37
C LEU A 45 -5.99 -14.72 -3.24
N ASP A 46 -7.12 -15.42 -3.37
CA ASP A 46 -8.17 -15.43 -2.34
C ASP A 46 -7.65 -15.95 -0.99
N GLN A 47 -6.72 -16.91 -0.99
CA GLN A 47 -6.10 -17.43 0.22
C GLN A 47 -5.15 -16.39 0.83
N PHE A 48 -4.27 -15.82 0.02
CA PHE A 48 -3.35 -14.76 0.45
C PHE A 48 -4.09 -13.57 1.03
N GLU A 49 -5.18 -13.13 0.39
CA GLU A 49 -6.02 -12.04 0.88
C GLU A 49 -6.60 -12.31 2.26
N ARG A 50 -6.99 -13.56 2.54
CA ARG A 50 -7.53 -13.96 3.84
C ARG A 50 -6.44 -13.97 4.92
N GLU A 51 -5.27 -14.48 4.60
CA GLU A 51 -4.15 -14.58 5.56
C GLU A 51 -3.50 -13.22 5.85
N ASN A 52 -3.45 -12.34 4.86
CA ASN A 52 -2.78 -11.04 4.94
C ASN A 52 -3.72 -9.83 5.02
N LYS A 53 -5.00 -10.04 5.30
CA LYS A 53 -6.04 -9.00 5.28
C LYS A 53 -5.66 -7.70 6.00
N ASN A 54 -4.98 -7.78 7.13
CA ASN A 54 -4.59 -6.61 7.93
C ASN A 54 -3.47 -5.76 7.31
N ASN A 55 -2.75 -6.33 6.36
CA ASN A 55 -1.66 -5.67 5.63
C ASN A 55 -2.06 -5.42 4.17
N LEU A 56 -3.34 -5.55 3.82
CA LEU A 56 -3.84 -5.32 2.46
C LEU A 56 -4.74 -4.09 2.42
N ALA A 57 -4.57 -3.31 1.36
CA ALA A 57 -5.39 -2.15 1.07
C ALA A 57 -5.61 -2.02 -0.43
N LEU A 58 -6.64 -1.26 -0.80
CA LEU A 58 -6.82 -0.80 -2.17
C LEU A 58 -6.20 0.60 -2.30
N ASP A 59 -5.44 0.82 -3.37
CA ASP A 59 -4.99 2.17 -3.72
C ASP A 59 -6.14 3.03 -4.28
N ALA A 60 -5.86 4.29 -4.61
CA ALA A 60 -6.85 5.22 -5.14
C ALA A 60 -7.47 4.78 -6.49
N GLN A 61 -6.83 3.86 -7.21
CA GLN A 61 -7.31 3.30 -8.48
C GLN A 61 -7.92 1.90 -8.31
N GLY A 62 -8.07 1.41 -7.06
CA GLY A 62 -8.65 0.11 -6.76
C GLY A 62 -7.69 -1.07 -6.90
N HIS A 63 -6.38 -0.83 -6.98
CA HIS A 63 -5.40 -1.90 -7.06
C HIS A 63 -5.04 -2.47 -5.69
N LEU A 64 -5.03 -3.78 -5.59
CA LEU A 64 -4.63 -4.49 -4.37
C LEU A 64 -3.16 -4.24 -4.07
N THR A 65 -2.91 -3.75 -2.86
CA THR A 65 -1.60 -3.31 -2.39
C THR A 65 -1.29 -3.94 -1.03
N TYR A 66 -0.16 -4.61 -0.92
CA TYR A 66 0.39 -5.11 0.33
C TYR A 66 1.24 -4.05 1.00
N LEU A 67 0.98 -3.81 2.28
CA LEU A 67 1.62 -2.85 3.16
C LEU A 67 2.49 -3.60 4.16
N ALA A 68 3.79 -3.69 3.88
CA ALA A 68 4.74 -4.38 4.72
C ALA A 68 5.23 -3.48 5.86
N ARG A 69 5.35 -4.05 7.06
CA ARG A 69 5.84 -3.34 8.26
C ARG A 69 7.35 -3.15 8.26
N SER A 70 8.08 -4.03 7.58
CA SER A 70 9.53 -3.97 7.41
C SER A 70 9.97 -4.69 6.13
N GLU A 71 11.21 -4.45 5.71
CA GLU A 71 11.82 -5.14 4.56
C GLU A 71 11.90 -6.65 4.79
N TRP A 72 12.30 -7.07 5.99
CA TRP A 72 12.33 -8.47 6.37
C TRP A 72 10.94 -9.13 6.29
N SER A 73 9.87 -8.44 6.73
CA SER A 73 8.51 -8.99 6.64
C SER A 73 8.04 -9.13 5.20
N LEU A 74 8.47 -8.23 4.31
CA LEU A 74 8.18 -8.34 2.88
C LEU A 74 8.91 -9.53 2.28
N ASP A 75 10.21 -9.68 2.56
CA ASP A 75 11.03 -10.79 2.06
C ASP A 75 10.52 -12.15 2.54
N TYR A 76 10.04 -12.22 3.79
CA TYR A 76 9.40 -13.42 4.33
C TYR A 76 8.15 -13.76 3.53
N GLU A 77 7.26 -12.79 3.32
CA GLU A 77 6.00 -13.00 2.61
C GLU A 77 6.22 -13.42 1.16
N MET A 78 7.17 -12.78 0.47
CA MET A 78 7.56 -13.13 -0.90
C MET A 78 8.10 -14.57 -1.01
N LYS A 79 8.72 -15.10 0.04
CA LYS A 79 9.18 -16.50 0.09
C LYS A 79 8.05 -17.47 0.42
N GLN A 80 7.07 -17.06 1.24
CA GLN A 80 5.90 -17.88 1.55
C GLN A 80 4.95 -17.98 0.36
N TRP A 81 4.86 -16.94 -0.47
CA TRP A 81 3.96 -16.86 -1.62
C TRP A 81 4.71 -16.62 -2.94
N PRO A 82 5.51 -17.59 -3.41
CA PRO A 82 6.37 -17.39 -4.57
C PRO A 82 5.61 -17.17 -5.88
N GLU A 83 4.35 -17.59 -5.98
CA GLU A 83 3.50 -17.36 -7.15
C GLU A 83 2.82 -15.98 -7.16
N ILE A 84 2.88 -15.25 -6.04
CA ILE A 84 2.37 -13.90 -5.94
C ILE A 84 3.48 -12.92 -6.30
N LYS A 85 3.20 -12.04 -7.25
CA LYS A 85 4.13 -10.99 -7.69
C LYS A 85 3.94 -9.76 -6.83
N PHE A 86 5.02 -9.32 -6.19
CA PHE A 86 5.09 -8.08 -5.42
C PHE A 86 5.81 -7.03 -6.26
N LEU A 87 5.05 -6.10 -6.85
CA LEU A 87 5.55 -5.10 -7.78
C LEU A 87 6.01 -3.82 -7.06
N ASN A 88 7.21 -3.34 -7.42
CA ASN A 88 7.77 -2.07 -6.93
C ASN A 88 7.15 -0.85 -7.63
N THR A 89 6.69 -1.02 -8.86
CA THR A 89 6.14 0.03 -9.72
C THR A 89 4.94 -0.52 -10.47
N ARG A 90 3.99 0.36 -10.78
CA ARG A 90 2.84 0.07 -11.62
C ARG A 90 2.65 1.23 -12.59
N GLU A 91 2.16 0.95 -13.80
CA GLU A 91 1.82 1.98 -14.77
C GLU A 91 0.64 2.81 -14.26
N HIS A 92 0.73 4.13 -14.40
CA HIS A 92 -0.36 5.04 -14.06
C HIS A 92 -1.35 5.03 -15.24
N SER A 93 -2.57 4.54 -15.01
CA SER A 93 -3.67 4.58 -15.99
C SER A 93 -4.48 5.86 -15.83
#